data_AF-A0A6C0J805-F1
#
_entry.id   AF-A0A6C0J805-F1
#
_cell.length_a   1.000
_cell.length_b   1.000
_cell.length_c   1.000
_cell.angle_alpha   90.00
_cell.angle_beta   90.00
_cell.angle_gamma   90.00
#
_symmetry.space_group_name_H-M   'P 1'
#
loop_
_entity.id
_entity.type
_entity.pdbx_description
1 polymer ?
#
loop_
_entity_poly.entity_id
_entity_poly.type
_entity_poly.pdbx_seq_one_letter_code
_entity_poly.pdbx_strand_id
1 'polypeptide(L)'
;MRDLYINASKVADAIGVSHFKTKDEIYCAKKNTNEFPDIQIDLSISDQIRQASETPSINECNSIEKTLIAEAIQKMPDVKTNRIEEFVKKTISVDRGMINESKIIEELRETKKLAIKTNNKLYYLNFEFKEANLKIGGKIDGLDKTNNKILEVKTRRHKFLGIRDYEEIQLEIYMKMLNLSKATLVERYEQEERIHEYEHNPTLYDKIVLGLQDYVEYVCQKYPQLD
;
A
#
# COMPACT_ATOMS: atom_id res chain seq x y z
N MET A 1 14.23 24.57 -7.17
CA MET A 1 14.02 23.79 -5.94
C MET A 1 13.66 22.39 -6.37
N ARG A 2 14.29 21.36 -5.77
CA ARG A 2 14.12 19.97 -6.21
C ARG A 2 12.73 19.44 -5.83
N ASP A 3 12.12 18.61 -6.68
CA ASP A 3 10.80 18.01 -6.39
C ASP A 3 10.91 16.49 -6.11
N LEU A 4 10.65 16.12 -4.86
CA LEU A 4 10.60 14.75 -4.40
C LEU A 4 9.15 14.25 -4.36
N TYR A 5 8.96 12.95 -4.51
CA TYR A 5 7.64 12.33 -4.34
C TYR A 5 7.75 10.97 -3.68
N ILE A 6 6.80 10.68 -2.80
CA ILE A 6 6.68 9.41 -2.10
C ILE A 6 5.20 9.00 -2.06
N ASN A 7 4.94 7.69 -2.09
CA ASN A 7 3.59 7.20 -1.80
C ASN A 7 3.33 7.27 -0.29
N ALA A 8 2.09 7.57 0.10
CA ALA A 8 1.68 7.66 1.50
C ALA A 8 2.00 6.36 2.28
N SER A 9 1.79 5.19 1.66
CA SER A 9 2.14 3.88 2.24
C SER A 9 3.64 3.65 2.45
N LYS A 10 4.50 4.55 1.94
CA LYS A 10 5.96 4.53 2.09
C LYS A 10 6.52 5.59 3.01
N VAL A 11 5.65 6.42 3.61
CA VAL A 11 6.08 7.44 4.58
C VAL A 11 6.71 6.79 5.80
N ALA A 12 6.10 5.72 6.35
CA ALA A 12 6.64 5.01 7.50
C ALA A 12 8.05 4.44 7.24
N ASP A 13 8.29 3.91 6.03
CA ASP A 13 9.63 3.45 5.61
C ASP A 13 10.60 4.64 5.49
N ALA A 14 10.15 5.77 4.92
CA ALA A 14 10.97 6.95 4.67
C ALA A 14 11.47 7.61 5.96
N ILE A 15 10.61 7.63 6.99
CA ILE A 15 10.94 8.19 8.31
C ILE A 15 11.55 7.15 9.26
N GLY A 16 11.77 5.91 8.81
CA GLY A 16 12.44 4.87 9.59
C GLY A 16 11.61 4.23 10.70
N VAL A 17 10.29 4.42 10.71
CA VAL A 17 9.37 3.71 11.64
C VAL A 17 9.09 2.29 11.15
N SER A 18 9.05 2.09 9.84
CA SER A 18 8.98 0.79 9.21
C SER A 18 10.34 0.42 8.61
N HIS A 19 10.62 -0.88 8.54
CA HIS A 19 11.86 -1.44 8.01
C HIS A 19 11.63 -2.32 6.79
N PHE A 20 10.49 -2.17 6.09
CA PHE A 20 10.22 -2.91 4.86
C PHE A 20 11.06 -2.41 3.69
N LYS A 21 11.36 -1.10 3.64
CA LYS A 21 12.24 -0.49 2.65
C LYS A 21 13.19 0.51 3.29
N THR A 22 14.40 0.57 2.78
CA THR A 22 15.39 1.60 3.12
C THR A 22 15.05 2.93 2.46
N LYS A 23 15.61 4.04 3.00
CA LYS A 23 15.48 5.37 2.38
C LYS A 23 15.93 5.39 0.91
N ASP A 24 16.97 4.62 0.58
CA ASP A 24 17.48 4.51 -0.79
C ASP A 24 16.49 3.80 -1.72
N GLU A 25 15.88 2.70 -1.28
CA GLU A 25 14.88 1.96 -2.07
C GLU A 25 13.64 2.82 -2.34
N ILE A 26 13.24 3.67 -1.40
CA ILE A 26 12.11 4.59 -1.57
C ILE A 26 12.43 5.66 -2.61
N TYR A 27 13.62 6.27 -2.52
CA TYR A 27 14.04 7.30 -3.47
C TYR A 27 14.21 6.73 -4.89
N CYS A 28 14.83 5.55 -5.01
CA CYS A 28 15.09 4.90 -6.28
C CYS A 28 13.83 4.28 -6.94
N ALA A 29 12.77 4.00 -6.17
CA ALA A 29 11.53 3.41 -6.70
C ALA A 29 10.85 4.27 -7.79
N LYS A 30 11.18 5.56 -7.89
CA LYS A 30 10.72 6.43 -8.98
C LYS A 30 11.36 6.13 -10.35
N LYS A 31 12.53 5.50 -10.40
CA LYS A 31 13.31 5.34 -11.63
C LYS A 31 13.09 4.02 -12.36
N ASN A 32 12.40 3.05 -11.74
CA ASN A 32 12.05 1.77 -12.38
C ASN A 32 10.54 1.64 -12.52
N THR A 33 10.03 1.87 -13.74
CA THR A 33 8.62 1.68 -14.10
C THR A 33 8.25 0.20 -14.29
N ASN A 34 9.17 -0.74 -14.12
CA ASN A 34 8.89 -2.16 -14.04
C ASN A 34 9.85 -2.80 -13.01
N GLU A 35 9.35 -3.20 -11.84
CA GLU A 35 10.16 -3.79 -10.76
C GLU A 35 10.74 -5.16 -11.16
N PHE A 36 10.10 -5.80 -12.14
CA PHE A 36 10.50 -7.08 -12.73
C PHE A 36 10.60 -6.97 -14.27
N PRO A 37 11.56 -6.19 -14.81
CA PRO A 37 11.65 -5.93 -16.25
C PRO A 37 12.08 -7.17 -17.05
N ASP A 38 12.68 -8.15 -16.38
CA ASP A 38 13.13 -9.43 -16.89
C ASP A 38 12.02 -10.50 -16.98
N ILE A 39 10.84 -10.23 -16.40
CA ILE A 39 9.73 -11.17 -16.37
C ILE A 39 8.71 -10.78 -17.43
N GLN A 40 8.61 -11.59 -18.49
CA GLN A 40 7.53 -11.51 -19.49
C GLN A 40 6.56 -12.67 -19.25
N ILE A 41 5.34 -12.33 -18.85
CA ILE A 41 4.32 -13.31 -18.48
C ILE A 41 3.51 -13.69 -19.72
N ASP A 42 3.35 -14.99 -19.97
CA ASP A 42 2.41 -15.46 -20.98
C ASP A 42 0.94 -15.31 -20.50
N LEU A 43 -0.02 -15.30 -21.42
CA LEU A 43 -1.44 -15.14 -21.08
C LEU A 43 -1.96 -16.23 -20.12
N SER A 44 -1.41 -17.45 -20.19
CA SER A 44 -1.83 -18.58 -19.37
C SER A 44 -1.43 -18.41 -17.90
N ILE A 45 -0.21 -17.96 -17.62
CA ILE A 45 0.25 -17.66 -16.26
C ILE A 45 -0.54 -16.47 -15.70
N SER A 46 -0.80 -15.45 -16.54
CA SER A 46 -1.60 -14.29 -16.13
C SER A 46 -3.03 -14.69 -15.72
N ASP A 47 -3.68 -15.59 -16.47
CA ASP A 47 -5.02 -16.08 -16.13
C ASP A 47 -5.03 -16.90 -14.84
N GLN A 48 -4.02 -17.75 -14.64
CA GLN A 48 -3.86 -18.53 -13.42
C GLN A 48 -3.60 -17.64 -12.19
N ILE A 49 -2.79 -16.57 -12.32
CA ILE A 49 -2.59 -15.56 -11.26
C ILE A 49 -3.93 -14.92 -10.87
N ARG A 50 -4.74 -14.54 -11.87
CA ARG A 50 -6.07 -13.97 -11.63
C ARG A 50 -6.97 -14.97 -10.90
N GLN A 51 -7.02 -16.22 -11.36
CA GLN A 51 -7.82 -17.27 -10.73
C GLN A 51 -7.42 -17.48 -9.26
N ALA A 52 -6.12 -17.53 -8.97
CA ALA A 52 -5.59 -17.65 -7.61
C ALA A 52 -6.00 -16.47 -6.71
N SER A 53 -6.06 -15.27 -7.30
CA SER A 53 -6.38 -14.03 -6.60
C SER A 53 -7.86 -13.91 -6.25
N GLU A 54 -8.74 -14.50 -7.06
CA GLU A 54 -10.19 -14.50 -6.87
C GLU A 54 -10.69 -15.57 -5.87
N THR A 55 -9.88 -16.60 -5.60
CA THR A 55 -10.24 -17.72 -4.72
C THR A 55 -10.65 -17.24 -3.31
N PRO A 56 -11.78 -17.63 -2.73
CA PRO A 56 -12.16 -17.17 -1.38
C PRO A 56 -11.24 -17.68 -0.27
N SER A 57 -10.72 -18.91 -0.42
CA SER A 57 -9.88 -19.58 0.58
C SER A 57 -8.40 -19.19 0.47
N ILE A 58 -7.79 -18.80 1.59
CA ILE A 58 -6.34 -18.54 1.66
C ILE A 58 -5.52 -19.82 1.45
N ASN A 59 -6.03 -20.98 1.91
CA ASN A 59 -5.34 -22.26 1.77
C ASN A 59 -5.32 -22.75 0.33
N GLU A 60 -6.42 -22.54 -0.38
CA GLU A 60 -6.53 -22.85 -1.80
C GLU A 60 -5.66 -21.89 -2.62
N CYS A 61 -5.69 -20.59 -2.31
CA CYS A 61 -4.80 -19.60 -2.91
C CYS A 61 -3.31 -19.97 -2.73
N ASN A 62 -2.88 -20.34 -1.53
CA ASN A 62 -1.50 -20.78 -1.24
C ASN A 62 -1.12 -22.05 -2.01
N SER A 63 -2.08 -22.96 -2.23
CA SER A 63 -1.83 -24.20 -2.98
C SER A 63 -1.66 -23.91 -4.46
N ILE A 64 -2.52 -23.05 -5.02
CA ILE A 64 -2.44 -22.58 -6.41
C ILE A 64 -1.14 -21.78 -6.63
N GLU A 65 -0.77 -20.88 -5.71
CA GLU A 65 0.48 -20.10 -5.75
C GLU A 65 1.71 -21.00 -5.88
N LYS A 66 1.80 -22.08 -5.09
CA LYS A 66 2.93 -23.02 -5.15
C LYS A 66 3.04 -23.70 -6.51
N THR A 67 1.91 -24.14 -7.08
CA THR A 67 1.89 -24.78 -8.41
C THR A 67 2.29 -23.79 -9.50
N LEU A 68 1.74 -22.58 -9.46
CA LEU A 68 2.07 -21.48 -10.38
C LEU A 68 3.55 -21.14 -10.38
N ILE A 69 4.17 -21.06 -9.19
CA ILE A 69 5.61 -20.81 -9.07
C ILE A 69 6.40 -21.92 -9.79
N ALA A 70 6.05 -23.18 -9.56
CA ALA A 70 6.74 -24.30 -10.20
C ALA A 70 6.60 -24.26 -11.74
N GLU A 71 5.40 -23.99 -12.25
CA GLU A 71 5.15 -23.83 -13.69
C GLU A 71 5.89 -22.63 -14.28
N ALA A 72 5.89 -21.50 -13.60
CA ALA A 72 6.57 -20.28 -14.02
C ALA A 72 8.10 -20.47 -14.10
N ILE A 73 8.70 -21.19 -13.14
CA ILE A 73 10.13 -21.54 -13.16
C ILE A 73 10.47 -22.41 -14.38
N GLN A 74 9.60 -23.37 -14.74
CA GLN A 74 9.82 -24.22 -15.91
C GLN A 74 9.74 -23.44 -17.22
N LYS A 75 8.82 -22.48 -17.32
CA LYS A 75 8.60 -21.66 -18.51
C LYS A 75 9.63 -20.53 -18.66
N MET A 76 10.28 -20.10 -17.57
CA MET A 76 11.26 -19.01 -17.55
C MET A 76 12.60 -19.47 -16.94
N PRO A 77 13.29 -20.45 -17.55
CA PRO A 77 14.51 -21.04 -16.98
C PRO A 77 15.69 -20.04 -16.88
N ASP A 78 15.68 -18.99 -17.71
CA ASP A 78 16.72 -17.96 -17.73
C ASP A 78 16.56 -16.89 -16.63
N VAL A 79 15.40 -16.87 -15.95
CA VAL A 79 15.13 -15.94 -14.85
C VAL A 79 15.45 -16.63 -13.53
N LYS A 80 16.10 -15.90 -12.62
CA LYS A 80 16.42 -16.45 -11.29
C LYS A 80 15.14 -16.85 -10.54
N THR A 81 15.10 -18.09 -10.04
CA THR A 81 13.95 -18.66 -9.33
C THR A 81 13.39 -17.76 -8.22
N ASN A 82 14.26 -17.16 -7.40
CA ASN A 82 13.82 -16.28 -6.32
C ASN A 82 13.10 -15.01 -6.82
N ARG A 83 13.46 -14.49 -8.01
CA ARG A 83 12.75 -13.34 -8.62
C ARG A 83 11.36 -13.75 -9.10
N ILE A 84 11.23 -14.94 -9.69
CA ILE A 84 9.93 -15.50 -10.11
C ILE A 84 9.02 -15.68 -8.89
N GLU A 85 9.55 -16.27 -7.81
CA GLU A 85 8.80 -16.43 -6.57
C GLU A 85 8.30 -15.11 -6.00
N GLU A 86 9.19 -14.11 -5.90
CA GLU A 86 8.85 -12.79 -5.38
C GLU A 86 7.77 -12.12 -6.25
N PHE A 87 7.93 -12.20 -7.57
CA PHE A 87 6.97 -11.66 -8.53
C PHE A 87 5.58 -12.29 -8.38
N VAL A 88 5.48 -13.62 -8.40
CA VAL A 88 4.20 -14.33 -8.32
C VAL A 88 3.51 -14.06 -6.98
N LYS A 89 4.23 -14.23 -5.86
CA LYS A 89 3.71 -13.99 -4.51
C LYS A 89 3.17 -12.57 -4.35
N LYS A 90 3.93 -11.58 -4.84
CA LYS A 90 3.55 -10.17 -4.75
C LYS A 90 2.35 -9.84 -5.62
N THR A 91 2.32 -10.31 -6.86
CA THR A 91 1.22 -10.06 -7.80
C THR A 91 -0.09 -10.65 -7.28
N ILE A 92 -0.09 -11.93 -6.89
CA ILE A 92 -1.27 -12.58 -6.29
C ILE A 92 -1.70 -11.84 -5.02
N SER A 93 -0.76 -11.42 -4.18
CA SER A 93 -1.11 -10.67 -2.96
C SER A 93 -1.80 -9.35 -3.22
N VAL A 94 -1.31 -8.60 -4.21
CA VAL A 94 -1.85 -7.28 -4.56
C VAL A 94 -3.22 -7.45 -5.20
N ASP A 95 -3.35 -8.33 -6.18
CA ASP A 95 -4.61 -8.57 -6.91
C ASP A 95 -5.71 -9.08 -5.97
N ARG A 96 -5.37 -10.06 -5.12
CA ARG A 96 -6.29 -10.57 -4.09
C ARG A 96 -6.72 -9.47 -3.12
N GLY A 97 -5.79 -8.60 -2.72
CA GLY A 97 -6.07 -7.45 -1.87
C GLY A 97 -7.12 -6.54 -2.50
N MET A 98 -6.89 -6.10 -3.74
CA MET A 98 -7.80 -5.23 -4.47
C MET A 98 -9.19 -5.85 -4.68
N ILE A 99 -9.26 -7.14 -5.03
CA ILE A 99 -10.52 -7.86 -5.21
C ILE A 99 -11.30 -7.91 -3.89
N ASN A 100 -10.64 -8.27 -2.80
CA ASN A 100 -11.29 -8.40 -1.50
C ASN A 100 -11.69 -7.03 -0.95
N GLU A 101 -10.85 -6.00 -1.06
CA GLU A 101 -11.18 -4.62 -0.68
C GLU A 101 -12.46 -4.15 -1.38
N SER A 102 -12.59 -4.40 -2.69
CA SER A 102 -13.79 -4.05 -3.44
C SER A 102 -15.04 -4.76 -2.90
N LYS A 103 -14.95 -6.06 -2.63
CA LYS A 103 -16.07 -6.85 -2.05
C LYS A 103 -16.44 -6.36 -0.65
N ILE A 104 -15.44 -6.11 0.20
CA ILE A 104 -15.62 -5.61 1.57
C ILE A 104 -16.37 -4.28 1.55
N ILE A 105 -15.96 -3.35 0.68
CA ILE A 105 -16.59 -2.03 0.63
C ILE A 105 -18.06 -2.13 0.18
N GLU A 106 -18.39 -2.97 -0.80
CA GLU A 106 -19.78 -3.19 -1.19
C GLU A 106 -20.59 -3.81 -0.04
N GLU A 107 -20.07 -4.83 0.64
CA GLU A 107 -20.72 -5.43 1.81
C GLU A 107 -20.93 -4.42 2.94
N LEU A 108 -19.95 -3.55 3.22
CA LEU A 108 -20.06 -2.50 4.23
C LEU A 108 -21.13 -1.46 3.87
N ARG A 109 -21.29 -1.12 2.57
CA ARG A 109 -22.36 -0.23 2.11
C ARG A 109 -23.73 -0.85 2.36
N GLU A 110 -23.90 -2.11 1.99
CA GLU A 110 -25.18 -2.82 2.10
C GLU A 110 -25.58 -3.05 3.56
N THR A 111 -24.63 -3.53 4.38
CA THR A 111 -24.91 -3.96 5.76
C THR A 111 -24.92 -2.80 6.76
N LYS A 112 -23.99 -1.85 6.64
CA LYS A 112 -23.83 -0.75 7.61
C LYS A 112 -24.43 0.57 7.13
N LYS A 113 -25.03 0.60 5.93
CA LYS A 113 -25.62 1.78 5.29
C LYS A 113 -24.70 3.00 5.30
N LEU A 114 -23.39 2.76 5.31
CA LEU A 114 -22.41 3.83 5.28
C LEU A 114 -22.41 4.43 3.87
N ALA A 115 -22.41 5.76 3.78
CA ALA A 115 -22.33 6.49 2.52
C ALA A 115 -20.89 6.46 1.96
N ILE A 116 -20.31 5.26 1.87
CA ILE A 116 -18.95 5.04 1.40
C ILE A 116 -18.94 5.19 -0.10
N LYS A 117 -18.22 6.18 -0.62
CA LYS A 117 -17.90 6.22 -2.05
C LYS A 117 -16.52 5.59 -2.25
N THR A 118 -16.43 4.55 -3.08
CA THR A 118 -15.14 3.99 -3.53
C THR A 118 -14.39 5.11 -4.22
N ASN A 119 -13.11 5.25 -3.88
CA ASN A 119 -12.37 6.45 -4.24
C ASN A 119 -11.06 6.14 -4.96
N ASN A 120 -11.16 5.94 -6.27
CA ASN A 120 -9.97 5.74 -7.10
C ASN A 120 -9.17 7.03 -7.35
N LYS A 121 -9.57 8.16 -6.75
CA LYS A 121 -8.88 9.44 -6.91
C LYS A 121 -7.55 9.40 -6.15
N LEU A 122 -6.49 9.82 -6.84
CA LEU A 122 -5.19 10.07 -6.22
C LEU A 122 -5.21 11.45 -5.55
N TYR A 123 -4.92 11.47 -4.24
CA TYR A 123 -4.79 12.67 -3.43
C TYR A 123 -3.31 13.01 -3.23
N TYR A 124 -3.04 14.29 -2.99
CA TYR A 124 -1.68 14.78 -2.77
C TYR A 124 -1.61 15.68 -1.54
N LEU A 125 -0.50 15.58 -0.82
CA LEU A 125 -0.09 16.49 0.24
C LEU A 125 1.30 17.02 -0.12
N ASN A 126 1.47 18.34 -0.15
CA ASN A 126 2.74 18.97 -0.51
C ASN A 126 3.38 19.56 0.75
N PHE A 127 4.68 19.38 0.88
CA PHE A 127 5.53 20.02 1.88
C PHE A 127 6.60 20.81 1.17
N GLU A 128 6.88 22.00 1.69
CA GLU A 128 7.99 22.85 1.25
C GLU A 128 9.06 22.78 2.35
N PHE A 129 10.13 22.04 2.08
CA PHE A 129 11.32 22.04 2.94
C PHE A 129 12.41 22.90 2.32
N LYS A 130 13.38 23.29 3.14
CA LYS A 130 14.48 24.17 2.72
C LYS A 130 15.26 23.59 1.53
N GLU A 131 15.48 22.27 1.52
CA GLU A 131 16.30 21.57 0.53
C GLU A 131 15.49 21.18 -0.72
N ALA A 132 14.21 20.86 -0.58
CA ALA A 132 13.35 20.38 -1.65
C ALA A 132 11.86 20.49 -1.31
N ASN A 133 11.02 20.51 -2.33
CA ASN A 133 9.60 20.23 -2.17
C ASN A 133 9.39 18.72 -2.10
N LEU A 134 8.48 18.28 -1.24
CA LEU A 134 8.06 16.89 -1.15
C LEU A 134 6.56 16.78 -1.43
N LYS A 135 6.21 16.03 -2.47
CA LYS A 135 4.83 15.65 -2.78
C LYS A 135 4.55 14.23 -2.31
N ILE A 136 3.63 14.06 -1.39
CA ILE A 136 3.14 12.74 -0.97
C ILE A 136 1.87 12.45 -1.75
N GLY A 137 1.76 11.27 -2.35
CA GLY A 137 0.56 10.83 -3.08
C GLY A 137 -0.06 9.57 -2.49
N GLY A 138 -1.38 9.44 -2.53
CA GLY A 138 -2.04 8.20 -2.14
C GLY A 138 -3.52 8.13 -2.50
N LYS A 139 -4.04 6.90 -2.55
CA LYS A 139 -5.45 6.60 -2.77
C LYS A 139 -6.03 6.07 -1.46
N ILE A 140 -7.23 6.50 -1.14
CA ILE A 140 -7.99 6.01 0.02
C ILE A 140 -9.03 5.01 -0.48
N ASP A 141 -9.34 3.99 0.32
CA ASP A 141 -10.29 2.95 -0.11
C ASP A 141 -11.72 3.51 -0.18
N GLY A 142 -12.08 4.32 0.82
CA GLY A 142 -13.37 4.98 0.85
C GLY A 142 -13.42 6.25 1.67
N LEU A 143 -14.51 6.99 1.48
CA LEU A 143 -14.84 8.17 2.28
C LEU A 143 -16.27 8.03 2.79
N ASP A 144 -16.44 8.04 4.11
CA ASP A 144 -17.73 8.18 4.77
C ASP A 144 -18.05 9.68 4.88
N LYS A 145 -18.87 10.16 3.95
CA LYS A 145 -19.28 11.58 3.89
C LYS A 145 -20.22 11.98 5.02
N THR A 146 -20.96 11.04 5.59
CA THR A 146 -21.93 11.35 6.65
C THR A 146 -21.20 11.70 7.93
N ASN A 147 -20.14 10.94 8.24
CA ASN A 147 -19.36 11.12 9.47
C ASN A 147 -18.04 11.88 9.26
N ASN A 148 -17.73 12.31 8.03
CA ASN A 148 -16.47 12.94 7.65
C ASN A 148 -15.24 12.10 8.05
N LYS A 149 -15.28 10.79 7.72
CA LYS A 149 -14.22 9.84 8.04
C LYS A 149 -13.63 9.21 6.79
N ILE A 150 -12.32 8.96 6.84
CA ILE A 150 -11.66 8.08 5.87
C ILE A 150 -12.01 6.64 6.21
N LEU A 151 -12.22 5.81 5.19
CA LEU A 151 -12.28 4.37 5.34
C LEU A 151 -11.02 3.77 4.72
N GLU A 152 -10.31 2.97 5.50
CA GLU A 152 -9.21 2.12 5.04
C GLU A 152 -9.59 0.65 5.32
N VAL A 153 -9.33 -0.23 4.38
CA VAL A 153 -9.64 -1.65 4.47
C VAL A 153 -8.35 -2.44 4.39
N LYS A 154 -8.12 -3.33 5.36
CA LYS A 154 -6.96 -4.22 5.39
C LYS A 154 -7.40 -5.67 5.43
N THR A 155 -7.11 -6.39 4.35
CA THR A 155 -7.30 -7.85 4.29
C THR A 155 -6.05 -8.54 4.87
N ARG A 156 -6.20 -9.21 6.01
CA ARG A 156 -5.11 -9.93 6.68
C ARG A 156 -5.05 -11.37 6.19
N ARG A 157 -3.82 -11.89 6.08
CA ARG A 157 -3.56 -13.26 5.63
C ARG A 157 -3.51 -14.30 6.74
N HIS A 158 -3.10 -13.91 7.96
CA HIS A 158 -2.77 -14.86 9.03
C HIS A 158 -3.57 -14.68 10.32
N LYS A 159 -3.89 -13.44 10.67
CA LYS A 159 -4.66 -13.09 11.88
C LYS A 159 -5.01 -11.61 11.85
N PHE A 160 -5.94 -11.22 12.72
CA PHE A 160 -6.10 -9.84 13.15
C PHE A 160 -4.82 -9.32 13.82
N LEU A 161 -4.43 -8.10 13.46
CA LEU A 161 -3.24 -7.39 13.91
C LEU A 161 -3.57 -6.07 14.59
N GLY A 162 -4.81 -5.57 14.47
CA GLY A 162 -5.16 -4.19 14.80
C GLY A 162 -4.50 -3.19 13.84
N ILE A 163 -4.54 -1.90 14.20
CA ILE A 163 -3.83 -0.86 13.46
C ILE A 163 -2.33 -0.97 13.78
N ARG A 164 -1.51 -1.10 12.75
CA ARG A 164 -0.04 -1.10 12.86
C ARG A 164 0.51 0.32 12.80
N ASP A 165 1.68 0.57 13.38
CA ASP A 165 2.32 1.90 13.38
C ASP A 165 2.45 2.51 11.98
N TYR A 166 2.80 1.71 10.97
CA TYR A 166 2.87 2.17 9.58
C TYR A 166 1.50 2.49 8.97
N GLU A 167 0.43 1.89 9.49
CA GLU A 167 -0.96 2.18 9.10
C GLU A 167 -1.46 3.43 9.81
N GLU A 168 -1.11 3.66 11.08
CA GLU A 168 -1.38 4.93 11.76
C GLU A 168 -0.77 6.11 11.00
N ILE A 169 0.50 5.98 10.59
CA ILE A 169 1.18 6.99 9.77
C ILE A 169 0.47 7.19 8.43
N GLN A 170 0.05 6.10 7.77
CA GLN A 170 -0.70 6.18 6.52
C GLN A 170 -2.03 6.94 6.71
N LEU A 171 -2.77 6.63 7.77
CA LEU A 171 -4.04 7.28 8.13
C LEU A 171 -3.84 8.76 8.44
N GLU A 172 -2.80 9.13 9.19
CA GLU A 172 -2.45 10.53 9.46
C GLU A 172 -2.23 11.34 8.18
N ILE A 173 -1.47 10.79 7.24
CA ILE A 173 -1.21 11.41 5.95
C ILE A 173 -2.51 11.56 5.15
N TYR A 174 -3.35 10.53 5.10
CA TYR A 174 -4.63 10.57 4.40
C TYR A 174 -5.59 11.60 5.01
N MET A 175 -5.69 11.65 6.34
CA MET A 175 -6.51 12.63 7.04
C MET A 175 -6.08 14.06 6.69
N LYS A 176 -4.77 14.32 6.63
CA LYS A 176 -4.25 15.64 6.25
C LYS A 176 -4.47 15.98 4.77
N MET A 177 -4.34 15.01 3.86
CA MET A 177 -4.66 15.19 2.43
C MET A 177 -6.10 15.66 2.20
N LEU A 178 -7.04 15.22 3.03
CA LEU A 178 -8.47 15.54 2.90
C LEU A 178 -8.98 16.56 3.93
N ASN A 179 -8.10 17.10 4.78
CA ASN A 179 -8.47 17.98 5.90
C ASN A 179 -9.55 17.38 6.82
N LEU A 180 -9.36 16.11 7.19
CA LEU A 180 -10.20 15.35 8.10
C LEU A 180 -9.42 15.05 9.39
N SER A 181 -10.14 14.64 10.44
CA SER A 181 -9.54 14.30 11.75
C SER A 181 -9.92 12.91 12.26
N LYS A 182 -10.64 12.13 11.46
CA LYS A 182 -11.14 10.81 11.84
C LYS A 182 -11.01 9.83 10.69
N ALA A 183 -10.72 8.59 11.03
CA ALA A 183 -10.70 7.47 10.11
C ALA A 183 -11.27 6.21 10.77
N THR A 184 -11.75 5.29 9.94
CA THR A 184 -12.15 3.95 10.30
C THR A 184 -11.28 2.99 9.52
N LEU A 185 -10.55 2.12 10.22
CA LEU A 185 -9.83 1.00 9.61
C LEU A 185 -10.65 -0.28 9.82
N VAL A 186 -11.04 -0.92 8.73
CA VAL A 186 -11.69 -2.23 8.75
C VAL A 186 -10.64 -3.29 8.47
N GLU A 187 -10.41 -4.15 9.46
CA GLU A 187 -9.53 -5.30 9.35
C GLU A 187 -10.37 -6.54 9.05
N ARG A 188 -10.14 -7.22 7.92
CA ARG A 188 -10.81 -8.49 7.59
C ARG A 188 -9.82 -9.65 7.66
N TYR A 189 -10.22 -10.72 8.33
CA TYR A 189 -9.50 -11.99 8.33
C TYR A 189 -10.51 -13.11 8.16
N GLU A 190 -10.35 -13.93 7.12
CA GLU A 190 -11.33 -14.93 6.71
C GLU A 190 -12.74 -14.32 6.51
N GLN A 191 -13.74 -14.80 7.25
CA GLN A 191 -15.13 -14.32 7.20
C GLN A 191 -15.46 -13.33 8.32
N GLU A 192 -14.47 -12.95 9.13
CA GLU A 192 -14.65 -12.06 10.27
C GLU A 192 -14.09 -10.67 10.00
N GLU A 193 -14.70 -9.65 10.63
CA GLU A 193 -14.25 -8.26 10.56
C GLU A 193 -13.99 -7.69 11.95
N ARG A 194 -13.01 -6.79 12.03
CA ARG A 194 -12.82 -5.88 13.15
C ARG A 194 -12.78 -4.45 12.65
N ILE A 195 -13.41 -3.56 13.40
CA ILE A 195 -13.48 -2.14 13.08
C ILE A 195 -12.66 -1.40 14.12
N HIS A 196 -11.76 -0.54 13.65
CA HIS A 196 -10.93 0.30 14.48
C HIS A 196 -11.21 1.75 14.13
N GLU A 197 -11.62 2.53 15.12
CA GLU A 197 -11.75 3.98 14.99
C GLU A 197 -10.40 4.62 15.31
N TYR A 198 -10.02 5.61 14.50
CA TYR A 198 -8.77 6.34 14.62
C TYR A 198 -9.06 7.83 14.57
N GLU A 199 -8.47 8.59 15.48
CA GLU A 199 -8.56 10.03 15.52
C GLU A 199 -7.17 10.66 15.34
N HIS A 200 -7.14 11.83 14.72
CA HIS A 200 -5.90 12.55 14.44
C HIS A 200 -5.06 12.72 15.71
N ASN A 201 -3.82 12.23 15.63
CA ASN A 201 -2.80 12.31 16.66
C ASN A 201 -1.78 13.40 16.27
N PRO A 202 -1.90 14.63 16.84
CA PRO A 202 -1.00 15.73 16.48
C PRO A 202 0.46 15.42 16.83
N THR A 203 0.72 14.72 17.94
CA THR A 203 2.08 14.35 18.35
C THR A 203 2.73 13.35 17.39
N LEU A 204 1.96 12.39 16.87
CA LEU A 204 2.45 11.50 15.82
C LEU A 204 2.68 12.27 14.52
N TYR A 205 1.77 13.17 14.16
CA TYR A 205 1.91 13.96 12.95
C TYR A 205 3.15 14.85 12.96
N ASP A 206 3.44 15.52 14.08
CA ASP A 206 4.66 16.31 14.21
C ASP A 206 5.93 15.46 14.02
N LYS A 207 5.93 14.23 14.58
CA LYS A 207 7.02 13.26 14.35
C LYS A 207 7.14 12.85 12.88
N ILE A 208 6.01 12.66 12.19
CA ILE A 208 6.00 12.37 10.75
C ILE A 208 6.65 13.52 9.97
N VAL A 209 6.25 14.77 10.25
CA VAL A 209 6.80 15.95 9.55
C VAL A 209 8.31 16.09 9.78
N LEU A 210 8.78 15.91 11.01
CA LEU A 210 10.21 15.92 11.33
C LEU A 210 10.96 14.81 10.59
N GLY A 211 10.44 13.57 10.61
CA GLY A 211 11.07 12.46 9.90
C GLY A 211 11.09 12.65 8.38
N LEU A 212 10.07 13.33 7.81
CA LEU A 212 10.05 13.69 6.39
C LEU A 212 11.12 14.72 6.06
N GLN A 213 11.35 15.71 6.93
CA GLN A 213 12.44 16.65 6.77
C GLN A 213 13.79 15.91 6.76
N ASP A 214 14.03 15.03 7.74
CA ASP A 214 15.26 14.22 7.81
C ASP A 214 15.45 13.33 6.56
N TYR A 215 14.36 12.80 6.00
CA TYR A 215 14.39 12.04 4.76
C TYR A 215 14.79 12.92 3.57
N VAL A 216 14.22 14.11 3.45
CA VAL A 216 14.51 15.05 2.37
C VAL A 216 15.97 15.52 2.44
N GLU A 217 16.44 15.90 3.62
CA GLU A 217 17.85 16.27 3.85
C GLU A 217 18.79 15.12 3.45
N TYR A 218 18.50 13.90 3.88
CA TYR A 218 19.26 12.70 3.52
C TYR A 218 19.35 12.51 2.00
N VAL A 219 18.22 12.55 1.30
CA VAL A 219 18.17 12.35 -0.16
C VAL A 219 18.94 13.44 -0.90
N CYS A 220 18.82 14.70 -0.47
CA CYS A 220 19.52 15.83 -1.08
C CYS A 220 21.02 15.77 -0.88
N GLN A 221 21.49 15.36 0.31
CA GLN A 221 22.93 15.19 0.59
C GLN A 221 23.53 14.01 -0.16
N LYS A 222 22.82 12.87 -0.20
CA LYS A 222 23.34 11.63 -0.80
C LYS A 222 23.26 11.64 -2.32
N TYR A 223 22.27 12.30 -2.90
CA TYR A 223 22.02 12.35 -4.34
C TYR A 223 21.98 13.78 -4.88
N PRO A 224 23.09 14.53 -4.82
CA PRO A 224 23.11 15.95 -5.17
C PRO A 224 23.06 16.23 -6.68
N GLN A 225 23.37 15.23 -7.52
CA GLN A 225 23.52 15.38 -8.98
C GLN A 225 22.32 14.87 -9.80
N LEU A 226 21.25 14.41 -9.15
CA LEU A 226 20.11 13.76 -9.80
C LEU A 226 18.91 14.71 -9.82
N ASP A 227 18.95 15.65 -10.76
CA ASP A 227 17.76 16.38 -11.26
C ASP A 227 17.23 15.70 -12.52
#